data_AF-A0A0E4FYE5-F1
#
_entry.id   AF-A0A0E4FYE5-F1
#
_cell.length_a   1.000
_cell.length_b   1.000
_cell.length_c   1.000
_cell.angle_alpha   90.00
_cell.angle_beta   90.00
_cell.angle_gamma   90.00
#
_symmetry.space_group_name_H-M   'P 1'
#
loop_
_entity.id
_entity.type
_entity.pdbx_description
1 polymer ?
#
loop_
_entity_poly.entity_id
_entity_poly.type
_entity_poly.pdbx_seq_one_letter_code
_entity_poly.pdbx_strand_id
1 'polypeptide(L)'
;MPTPPQWKYVSRDLVITYQDIHTLAIKRGTAAERQRTGWGASYAVHPRNVELLSNTKALFDHDATYRFIWISDDELTEQRPET
;
A
#
# COMPACT_ATOMS: atom_id res chain seq x y z
N MET A 1 -16.11 5.69 -19.73
CA MET A 1 -14.75 5.56 -19.17
C MET A 1 -14.56 4.12 -18.72
N PRO A 2 -13.41 3.48 -18.99
CA PRO A 2 -13.16 2.14 -18.47
C PRO A 2 -13.18 2.14 -16.94
N THR A 3 -13.74 1.10 -16.34
CA THR A 3 -13.74 0.92 -14.89
C THR A 3 -12.30 0.67 -14.44
N PRO A 4 -11.77 1.43 -13.45
CA PRO A 4 -10.42 1.17 -12.94
C PRO A 4 -10.30 -0.27 -12.43
N PRO A 5 -9.12 -0.89 -12.50
CA PRO A 5 -8.94 -2.26 -12.03
C PRO A 5 -9.19 -2.37 -10.52
N GLN A 6 -9.63 -3.54 -10.05
CA GLN A 6 -9.80 -3.78 -8.61
C GLN A 6 -8.44 -3.92 -7.90
N TRP A 7 -7.41 -4.33 -8.63
CA TRP A 7 -6.07 -4.57 -8.12
C TRP A 7 -5.04 -3.88 -9.01
N LYS A 8 -4.04 -3.28 -8.38
CA LYS A 8 -2.77 -2.92 -8.99
C LYS A 8 -1.65 -3.58 -8.18
N TYR A 9 -0.43 -3.50 -8.69
CA TYR A 9 0.75 -4.07 -8.05
C TYR A 9 1.82 -3.00 -7.87
N VAL A 10 2.51 -3.05 -6.75
CA VAL A 10 3.65 -2.18 -6.46
C VAL A 10 4.74 -2.43 -7.52
N SER A 11 5.15 -1.37 -8.22
CA SER A 11 6.02 -1.45 -9.41
C SER A 11 7.49 -1.73 -9.08
N ARG A 12 7.93 -1.36 -7.87
CA ARG A 12 9.29 -1.48 -7.35
C ARG A 12 9.30 -1.64 -5.83
N ASP A 13 10.42 -2.05 -5.23
CA ASP A 13 10.54 -2.05 -3.77
C ASP A 13 10.40 -0.62 -3.23
N LEU A 14 9.58 -0.44 -2.20
CA LEU A 14 9.30 0.85 -1.57
C LEU A 14 9.71 0.83 -0.10
N VAL A 15 10.17 1.99 0.38
CA VAL A 15 10.24 2.31 1.80
C VAL A 15 9.40 3.56 2.01
N ILE A 16 8.38 3.47 2.83
CA ILE A 16 7.45 4.58 3.10
C ILE A 16 7.39 4.91 4.59
N THR A 17 7.02 6.15 4.88
CA THR A 17 6.65 6.56 6.24
C THR A 17 5.13 6.61 6.31
N TYR A 18 4.55 5.79 7.18
CA TYR A 18 3.11 5.72 7.43
C TYR A 18 2.78 6.40 8.76
N GLN A 19 1.78 7.30 8.72
CA GLN A 19 1.36 8.12 9.85
C GLN A 19 2.49 8.90 10.51
N ASP A 20 3.51 9.29 9.73
CA ASP A 20 4.71 10.01 10.18
C ASP A 20 5.54 9.30 11.28
N ILE A 21 5.24 8.03 11.56
CA ILE A 21 5.79 7.28 12.70
C ILE A 21 6.39 5.95 12.24
N HIS A 22 5.73 5.26 11.31
CA HIS A 22 6.07 3.88 10.95
C HIS A 22 6.88 3.84 9.66
N THR A 23 8.12 3.36 9.74
CA THR A 23 8.88 3.00 8.53
C THR A 23 8.47 1.61 8.08
N LEU A 24 7.93 1.51 6.85
CA LEU A 24 7.46 0.27 6.25
C LEU A 24 8.24 -0.04 4.97
N ALA A 25 8.64 -1.30 4.79
CA ALA A 25 9.10 -1.83 3.52
C ALA A 25 7.98 -2.59 2.80
N ILE A 26 7.88 -2.37 1.49
CA ILE A 26 6.87 -2.99 0.63
C ILE A 26 7.59 -3.54 -0.60
N LYS A 27 7.42 -4.82 -0.88
CA LYS A 27 8.07 -5.47 -2.02
C LYS A 27 7.39 -5.19 -3.34
N ARG A 28 8.19 -5.15 -4.41
CA ARG A 28 7.71 -5.17 -5.79
C ARG A 28 6.77 -6.35 -6.00
N GLY A 29 5.66 -6.10 -6.67
CA GLY A 29 4.61 -7.09 -6.92
C GLY A 29 3.64 -7.32 -5.76
N THR A 30 3.78 -6.60 -4.64
CA THR A 30 2.73 -6.57 -3.60
C THR A 30 1.44 -6.01 -4.18
N ALA A 31 0.34 -6.71 -3.96
CA ALA A 31 -0.98 -6.30 -4.42
C ALA A 31 -1.50 -5.11 -3.59
N ALA A 32 -1.95 -4.08 -4.30
CA ALA A 32 -2.68 -2.94 -3.75
C ALA A 32 -4.14 -3.00 -4.21
N GLU A 33 -5.06 -2.97 -3.26
CA GLU A 33 -6.49 -3.08 -3.52
C GLU A 33 -7.12 -1.71 -3.72
N ARG A 34 -7.99 -1.59 -4.72
CA ARG A 34 -8.78 -0.39 -4.93
C ARG A 34 -9.77 -0.20 -3.79
N GLN A 35 -9.65 0.93 -3.12
CA GLN A 35 -10.59 1.41 -2.13
C GLN A 35 -11.49 2.49 -2.72
N ARG A 36 -12.74 2.54 -2.27
CA ARG A 36 -13.68 3.59 -2.65
C ARG A 36 -13.37 4.85 -1.85
N THR A 37 -13.03 5.94 -2.54
CA THR A 37 -12.85 7.26 -1.92
C THR A 37 -13.80 8.27 -2.54
N GLY A 38 -13.96 9.45 -1.92
CA GLY A 38 -14.74 10.56 -2.46
C GLY A 38 -14.09 11.28 -3.64
N TRP A 39 -12.83 10.99 -3.95
CA TRP A 39 -11.99 11.78 -4.87
C TRP A 39 -11.48 10.99 -6.08
N GLY A 40 -11.84 9.72 -6.19
CA GLY A 40 -11.42 8.83 -7.28
C GLY A 40 -11.00 7.45 -6.80
N ALA A 41 -10.40 6.67 -7.70
CA ALA A 41 -9.79 5.40 -7.34
C ALA A 41 -8.50 5.66 -6.55
N SER A 42 -8.36 4.99 -5.40
CA SER A 42 -7.13 4.99 -4.62
C SER A 42 -6.82 3.56 -4.21
N TYR A 43 -5.54 3.23 -4.06
CA TYR A 43 -5.10 1.86 -3.82
C TYR A 43 -4.31 1.77 -2.52
N ALA A 44 -4.61 0.74 -1.74
CA ALA A 44 -3.96 0.51 -0.45
C ALA A 44 -3.39 -0.92 -0.37
N VAL A 45 -2.24 -1.06 0.26
CA VAL A 45 -1.68 -2.38 0.59
C VAL A 45 -2.20 -2.85 1.94
N HIS A 46 -2.42 -4.15 2.04
CA HIS A 46 -2.82 -4.76 3.30
C HIS A 46 -1.63 -4.79 4.28
N PRO A 47 -1.82 -4.49 5.59
CA PRO A 47 -0.74 -4.48 6.59
C PRO A 47 0.07 -5.78 6.66
N ARG A 48 -0.58 -6.94 6.48
CA ARG A 48 0.11 -8.25 6.40
C ARG A 48 1.14 -8.39 5.26
N ASN A 49 1.10 -7.51 4.26
CA ASN A 49 1.99 -7.55 3.09
C ASN A 49 3.12 -6.52 3.19
N VAL A 50 3.32 -5.90 4.36
CA VAL A 50 4.40 -4.94 4.60
C VAL A 50 5.30 -5.44 5.72
N GLU A 51 6.57 -5.04 5.67
CA GLU A 51 7.53 -5.28 6.73
C GLU A 51 7.71 -3.99 7.55
N LEU A 52 7.53 -4.08 8.87
CA LEU A 52 7.74 -2.95 9.77
C LEU A 52 9.22 -2.84 10.11
N LEU A 53 9.87 -1.76 9.69
CA LEU A 53 11.31 -1.50 9.91
C LEU A 53 11.58 -0.66 11.17
N SER A 54 10.55 -0.03 11.74
CA SER A 54 10.66 0.81 12.93
C SER A 54 10.23 0.08 14.20
N ASN A 55 10.76 0.47 15.36
CA ASN A 55 10.40 -0.12 16.66
C ASN A 55 9.09 0.48 17.22
N THR A 56 8.00 0.38 16.47
CA THR A 56 6.70 1.02 16.77
C THR A 56 5.52 0.03 16.67
N LYS A 57 5.78 -1.27 16.85
CA LYS A 57 4.80 -2.34 16.59
C LYS A 57 3.44 -2.15 17.27
N ALA A 58 3.42 -1.79 18.56
CA ALA A 58 2.17 -1.63 19.30
C ALA A 58 1.28 -0.51 18.69
N LEU A 59 1.89 0.60 18.27
CA LEU A 59 1.19 1.69 17.59
C LEU A 59 0.81 1.30 16.16
N PHE A 60 1.69 0.55 15.47
CA PHE A 60 1.41 0.08 14.12
C PHE A 60 0.19 -0.84 14.07
N ASP A 61 0.08 -1.80 15.00
CA ASP A 61 -1.06 -2.72 15.07
C ASP A 61 -2.38 -1.97 15.31
N HIS A 62 -2.34 -0.91 16.14
CA HIS A 62 -3.48 -0.01 16.35
C HIS A 62 -3.84 0.76 15.07
N ASP A 63 -2.87 1.44 14.45
CA ASP A 63 -3.12 2.30 13.29
C ASP A 63 -3.53 1.51 12.05
N ALA A 64 -2.89 0.37 11.81
CA ALA A 64 -3.19 -0.55 10.71
C ALA A 64 -4.61 -1.12 10.77
N THR A 65 -5.25 -1.11 11.94
CA THR A 65 -6.65 -1.51 12.12
C THR A 65 -7.61 -0.48 11.53
N TYR A 66 -7.26 0.81 11.58
CA TYR A 66 -8.20 1.90 11.28
C TYR A 66 -7.81 2.73 10.06
N ARG A 67 -6.58 2.63 9.55
CA ARG A 67 -6.10 3.48 8.47
C ARG A 67 -5.44 2.68 7.37
N PHE A 68 -5.76 3.06 6.13
CA PHE A 68 -5.19 2.47 4.94
C PHE A 68 -3.73 2.87 4.75
N ILE A 69 -2.92 1.91 4.29
CA ILE A 69 -1.56 2.16 3.81
C ILE A 69 -1.66 2.50 2.31
N TRP A 70 -1.93 3.76 2.03
CA TRP A 70 -2.10 4.26 0.66
C TRP A 70 -0.81 4.19 -0.14
N ILE A 71 -0.90 3.75 -1.38
CA ILE A 71 0.19 3.78 -2.35
C ILE A 71 -0.17 4.76 -3.46
N SER A 72 0.80 5.60 -3.83
CA SER A 72 0.63 6.55 -4.91
C SER A 72 0.52 5.83 -6.25
N ASP A 73 -0.28 6.39 -7.15
CA ASP A 73 -0.63 5.73 -8.42
C ASP A 73 0.57 5.56 -9.37
N ASP A 74 1.61 6.40 -9.23
CA ASP A 74 2.89 6.32 -9.95
C ASP A 74 3.78 5.15 -9.48
N GLU A 75 3.55 4.64 -8.28
CA GLU A 75 4.24 3.46 -7.73
C GLU A 75 3.51 2.15 -8.06
N LEU A 76 2.47 2.20 -8.89
CA LEU A 76 1.60 1.08 -9.20
C LEU A 76 1.60 0.75 -10.69
N THR A 77 1.46 -0.54 -10.99
CA THR A 77 1.26 -1.08 -12.34
C THR A 77 0.07 -2.04 -12.35
N GLU A 78 -0.62 -2.13 -13.48
CA GLU A 78 -1.77 -3.04 -13.64
C GLU A 78 -1.32 -4.50 -13.79
N GLN A 79 -0.11 -4.74 -14.30
CA GLN A 79 0.46 -6.07 -14.50
C GLN A 79 1.36 -6.43 -13.33
N ARG A 80 1.20 -7.65 -12.81
CA ARG A 80 2.11 -8.14 -11.76
C ARG A 80 3.52 -8.21 -12.34
N PRO A 81 4.51 -7.52 -11.75
CA PRO A 81 5.86 -7.53 -12.27
C PRO A 81 6.47 -8.94 -12.16
N GLU A 82 7.14 -9.42 -13.22
CA GLU A 82 7.89 -10.69 -13.19
C GLU A 82 9.07 -10.56 -12.22
N THR A 83 9.26 -11.58 -11.39
CA THR A 83 10.19 -11.56 -10.24
C THR A 83 11.64 -11.50 -10.69
#